data_AF-A0A942F0S1-F1
#
_entry.id   AF-A0A942F0S1-F1
#
_cell.length_a   1.000
_cell.length_b   1.000
_cell.length_c   1.000
_cell.angle_alpha   90.00
_cell.angle_beta   90.00
_cell.angle_gamma   90.00
#
_symmetry.space_group_name_H-M   'P 1'
#
loop_
_entity.id
_entity.type
_entity.pdbx_description
1 polymer ?
#
loop_
_entity_poly.entity_id
_entity_poly.type
_entity_poly.pdbx_seq_one_letter_code
_entity_poly.pdbx_strand_id
1 'polypeptide(L)' 'MSLASEVVVADGLSLIGNIGVERNEEKGKSTHPAFILRGINYSILKSFDVNFGVKGGLNKPETDLTFLAGIALRF' A
#
# COMPACT_ATOMS: atom_id res chain seq x y z
N MET A 1 -9.17 -3.06 -10.09
CA MET A 1 -9.89 -3.58 -8.90
C MET A 1 -8.85 -3.92 -7.85
N SER A 2 -9.14 -3.70 -6.57
CA SER A 2 -8.24 -4.06 -5.47
C SER A 2 -9.01 -4.66 -4.29
N LEU A 3 -8.28 -5.40 -3.46
CA LEU A 3 -8.75 -5.95 -2.19
C LEU A 3 -7.75 -5.54 -1.11
N ALA A 4 -8.25 -4.82 -0.10
CA ALA A 4 -7.46 -4.34 1.02
C ALA A 4 -7.96 -4.95 2.34
N SER A 5 -7.04 -5.15 3.27
CA SER A 5 -7.31 -5.62 4.62
C SER A 5 -6.39 -4.89 5.61
N GLU A 6 -6.94 -4.62 6.78
CA GLU A 6 -6.22 -4.06 7.92
C GLU A 6 -6.46 -4.94 9.15
N VAL A 7 -5.41 -5.19 9.93
CA VAL A 7 -5.48 -5.95 11.17
C VAL A 7 -4.73 -5.19 12.26
N VAL A 8 -5.43 -4.86 13.34
CA VAL A 8 -4.81 -4.31 14.55
C VAL A 8 -4.08 -5.43 15.27
N VAL A 9 -2.77 -5.28 15.48
CA VAL A 9 -1.92 -6.29 16.12
C VAL A 9 -1.51 -5.92 17.54
N ALA A 10 -1.44 -4.62 17.85
CA ALA A 10 -1.21 -4.09 19.18
C ALA A 10 -1.83 -2.69 19.28
N ASP A 11 -1.87 -2.13 20.49
CA ASP A 11 -2.34 -0.76 20.67
C ASP A 11 -1.48 0.21 19.87
N GLY A 12 -2.14 1.05 19.07
CA GLY A 12 -1.48 1.95 18.13
C GLY A 12 -0.74 1.28 16.96
N LEU A 13 -0.80 -0.05 16.75
CA LEU A 13 -0.12 -0.73 15.64
C LEU A 13 -1.09 -1.56 14.78
N SER A 14 -1.18 -1.20 13.50
CA SER A 14 -1.93 -1.93 12.47
C SER A 14 -1.02 -2.49 11.39
N LEU A 15 -1.34 -3.68 10.90
CA LEU A 15 -0.82 -4.24 9.66
C LEU A 15 -1.82 -4.00 8.53
N ILE A 16 -1.33 -3.59 7.37
CA ILE A 16 -2.13 -3.29 6.19
C ILE A 16 -1.64 -4.17 5.03
N GLY A 17 -2.58 -4.79 4.33
CA GLY A 17 -2.33 -5.54 3.11
C GLY A 17 -3.26 -5.09 2.01
N ASN A 18 -2.75 -4.92 0.79
CA ASN A 18 -3.56 -4.58 -0.37
C ASN A 18 -3.02 -5.30 -1.60
N ILE A 19 -3.91 -5.84 -2.43
CA ILE A 19 -3.57 -6.46 -3.71
C ILE A 19 -4.51 -5.92 -4.76
N GLY A 20 -4.01 -5.61 -5.95
CA GLY A 20 -4.87 -5.03 -6.98
C GLY A 20 -4.30 -5.06 -8.38
N VAL A 21 -5.17 -4.68 -9.30
CA VAL A 21 -4.88 -4.45 -10.71
C VAL A 21 -5.29 -3.04 -11.06
N GLU A 22 -4.34 -2.26 -11.56
CA GLU A 22 -4.52 -0.88 -12.01
C GLU A 22 -4.67 -0.83 -13.53
N ARG A 23 -5.34 0.21 -14.05
CA ARG A 23 -5.47 0.38 -15.50
C ARG A 23 -4.13 0.86 -16.05
N ASN A 24 -3.66 0.22 -17.10
CA ASN A 24 -2.47 0.70 -17.79
C ASN A 24 -2.76 2.05 -18.45
N GLU A 25 -1.97 3.08 -18.13
CA GLU A 25 -2.11 4.43 -18.67
C GLU A 25 -1.52 4.55 -20.09
N GLU A 26 -0.64 3.62 -20.49
CA GLU A 26 -0.11 3.54 -21.85
C GLU A 26 -1.19 3.07 -22.84
N LYS A 27 -1.56 3.95 -23.76
CA LYS A 27 -2.51 3.64 -24.84
C LYS A 27 -1.99 2.49 -25.69
N GLY A 28 -2.82 1.46 -25.88
CA GLY A 28 -2.51 0.29 -26.72
C GLY A 28 -1.91 -0.90 -25.96
N LYS A 29 -1.63 -0.78 -24.66
CA LYS A 29 -1.22 -1.93 -23.82
C LYS A 29 -2.44 -2.64 -23.24
N SER A 30 -2.61 -3.91 -23.62
CA SER A 30 -3.66 -4.77 -23.07
C SER A 30 -3.31 -5.37 -21.70
N THR A 31 -2.05 -5.30 -21.29
CA THR A 31 -1.59 -5.84 -20.00
C THR A 31 -1.68 -4.78 -18.92
N HIS A 32 -2.54 -5.03 -17.93
CA HIS A 32 -2.75 -4.15 -16.79
C HIS A 32 -1.77 -4.47 -15.64
N PRO A 33 -1.10 -3.46 -15.05
CA PRO A 33 -0.22 -3.67 -13.91
C PRO A 33 -0.97 -4.28 -12.73
N ALA A 34 -0.39 -5.32 -12.15
CA ALA A 34 -0.88 -5.98 -10.95
C ALA A 34 0.14 -5.77 -9.83
N PHE A 35 -0.33 -5.50 -8.61
CA PHE A 35 0.52 -5.15 -7.48
C PHE A 35 0.10 -5.87 -6.20
N ILE A 36 1.06 -6.04 -5.31
CA ILE A 36 0.84 -6.34 -3.89
C ILE A 36 1.48 -5.24 -3.05
N LEU A 37 0.83 -4.84 -1.98
CA LEU A 37 1.29 -3.87 -1.00
C LEU A 37 1.14 -4.48 0.39
N ARG A 38 2.18 -4.34 1.20
CA ARG A 38 2.14 -4.61 2.63
C ARG A 38 2.71 -3.42 3.37
N GLY A 39 2.12 -3.08 4.50
CA GLY A 39 2.59 -1.99 5.33
C GLY A 39 2.20 -2.14 6.78
N ILE A 40 2.77 -1.26 7.57
CA ILE A 40 2.46 -1.04 8.97
C ILE A 40 2.03 0.40 9.15
N ASN A 41 1.10 0.63 10.07
CA ASN A 41 0.74 1.96 10.53
C ASN A 41 0.88 1.98 12.05
N TYR A 42 1.62 2.96 12.56
CA TYR A 42 1.87 3.14 13.99
C TYR A 42 1.41 4.53 14.45
N SER A 43 0.47 4.58 15.37
CA SER A 43 -0.02 5.79 16.01
C SER A 43 0.87 6.14 17.20
N ILE A 44 1.70 7.17 17.07
CA ILE A 44 2.51 7.67 18.19
C ILE A 44 1.64 8.46 19.15
N LEU A 45 0.69 9.23 18.60
CA LEU A 45 -0.29 10.02 19.34
C LEU A 45 -1.66 9.80 18.69
N LYS A 46 -2.74 10.12 19.40
CA LYS A 46 -4.11 10.07 18.83
C LYS A 46 -4.28 10.93 17.57
N SER A 47 -3.41 11.91 17.37
CA SER A 47 -3.40 12.83 16.23
C SER A 47 -2.22 12.63 15.28
N PHE A 48 -1.31 11.68 15.55
CA PHE A 48 -0.09 11.50 14.76
C PHE A 48 0.20 10.02 14.48
N ASP A 49 0.10 9.67 13.20
CA ASP A 49 0.38 8.34 12.68
C ASP A 49 1.61 8.36 11.77
N VAL A 50 2.43 7.32 11.84
CA VAL A 50 3.55 7.04 10.93
C VAL A 50 3.30 5.71 10.26
N ASN A 51 3.46 5.63 8.95
CA ASN A 51 3.31 4.40 8.20
C ASN A 51 4.52 4.10 7.33
N PHE A 52 4.79 2.81 7.19
CA PHE A 52 5.83 2.27 6.33
C PHE A 52 5.26 1.11 5.54
N GLY A 53 5.66 0.97 4.28
CA GLY A 53 5.19 -0.11 3.44
C GLY A 53 6.11 -0.43 2.29
N VAL A 54 5.81 -1.55 1.65
CA VAL A 54 6.47 -2.01 0.43
C VAL A 54 5.37 -2.38 -0.56
N LYS A 55 5.44 -1.81 -1.76
CA LYS A 55 4.66 -2.21 -2.92
C LYS A 55 5.57 -2.99 -3.86
N GLY A 56 5.09 -4.09 -4.42
CA GLY A 56 5.81 -4.87 -5.42
C GLY A 56 4.91 -5.21 -6.59
N GLY A 57 5.49 -5.18 -7.79
CA GLY A 57 4.83 -5.62 -9.01
C GLY A 57 4.65 -7.13 -9.05
N LEU A 58 3.45 -7.57 -9.40
CA LEU A 58 3.12 -8.97 -9.68
C LEU A 58 3.26 -9.31 -11.17
N ASN A 59 3.49 -8.30 -12.02
CA ASN A 59 3.74 -8.47 -13.45
C ASN A 59 4.63 -7.35 -14.02
N LYS A 60 5.16 -7.58 -15.23
CA LYS A 60 6.15 -6.71 -15.88
C LYS A 60 5.77 -5.23 -16.03
N PRO A 61 4.48 -4.85 -16.21
CA PRO A 61 4.11 -3.45 -16.28
C PRO A 61 4.21 -2.69 -14.95
N GLU A 62 4.24 -3.38 -13.81
CA GLU A 62 4.35 -2.73 -12.49
C GLU A 62 5.82 -2.64 -12.04
N THR A 63 6.14 -1.63 -11.22
CA THR A 63 7.50 -1.44 -10.67
C THR A 63 7.89 -2.63 -9.79
N ASP A 64 9.10 -3.17 -9.98
CA ASP A 64 9.57 -4.39 -9.30
C ASP A 64 9.45 -4.29 -7.76
N LEU A 65 9.85 -3.16 -7.19
CA LEU A 65 9.72 -2.89 -5.75
C LEU A 65 9.70 -1.38 -5.47
N THR A 66 8.86 -0.93 -4.55
CA THR A 66 8.75 0.46 -4.11
C THR A 66 8.61 0.50 -2.60
N PHE A 67 9.43 1.32 -1.94
CA PHE A 67 9.31 1.61 -0.51
C PHE A 67 8.43 2.82 -0.30
N LEU A 68 7.53 2.73 0.68
CA LEU A 68 6.58 3.76 1.06
C LEU A 68 6.85 4.16 2.51
N ALA A 69 6.89 5.47 2.76
CA ALA A 69 6.95 6.03 4.10
C ALA A 69 6.07 7.27 4.13
N GLY A 70 5.29 7.44 5.19
CA GLY A 70 4.34 8.53 5.31
C GLY A 70 4.02 8.88 6.75
N ILE A 71 3.47 10.09 6.91
CA ILE A 71 2.95 10.60 8.17
C ILE A 71 1.52 11.07 7.96
N ALA A 72 0.66 10.91 8.96
CA ALA A 72 -0.69 11.46 8.96
C ALA A 72 -0.91 12.28 10.25
N LEU A 73 -1.45 13.48 10.07
CA LEU A 73 -1.84 14.40 11.13
C LEU A 73 -3.37 14.54 11.13
N ARG A 74 -3.99 14.39 12.30
CA ARG A 74 -5.44 14.59 12.49
C ARG A 74 -5.66 15.83 13.35
N PHE A 75 -6.58 16.71 12.94
CA PHE A 75 -6.92 17.98 13.59
C PHE A 75 -8.40 18.00 13.98
#